data_AF-A0A1I8H0W9-F1
#
_entry.id   AF-A0A1I8H0W9-F1
#
_cell.length_a   1.000
_cell.length_b   1.000
_cell.length_c   1.000
_cell.angle_alpha   90.00
_cell.angle_beta   90.00
_cell.angle_gamma   90.00
#
_symmetry.space_group_name_H-M   'P 1'
#
loop_
_entity.id
_entity.type
_entity.pdbx_description
1 polymer ?
#
loop_
_entity_poly.entity_id
_entity_poly.type
_entity_poly.pdbx_seq_one_letter_code
_entity_poly.pdbx_strand_id
1 'polypeptide(L)'
;MSQAFHQRHGRFIRLSNGGQTATRTRSFAHGLTFSAEPLRAGELFLIEVTQTESGWSGDLRVGITQVRPDAMPRLPKFAVPDLSSRFGRSYVRTVGGVASSASSSSAASPGAAAASSSSPSPLLRRRGNLVQSPCGLVHYPNLVPRHTLKRGTDTDKGARIGVYFMPEQGQGRDAEPDLARLHLVVNGVDMGPDEQPFPYKDRDHFAVVDVYGKTKQVRIIPTCQRLPPLTDLCLLAILRMYSNDEICRLPLPERIKLYITAG
;
A
#
# COMPACT_ATOMS: atom_id res chain seq x y z
N MET A 1 -4.85 -17.38 8.68
CA MET A 1 -4.05 -17.63 7.47
C MET A 1 -2.94 -16.58 7.37
N SER A 2 -1.71 -16.96 7.03
CA SER A 2 -0.55 -16.05 6.90
C SER A 2 -0.41 -15.55 5.48
N GLN A 3 -0.26 -14.23 5.29
CA GLN A 3 0.05 -13.66 3.99
C GLN A 3 1.40 -14.21 3.49
N ALA A 4 1.43 -14.64 2.22
CA ALA A 4 2.59 -15.13 1.51
C ALA A 4 2.54 -14.68 0.05
N PHE A 5 3.67 -14.75 -0.65
CA PHE A 5 3.73 -14.59 -2.09
C PHE A 5 3.26 -15.88 -2.80
N HIS A 6 2.60 -15.71 -3.94
CA HIS A 6 2.12 -16.80 -4.78
C HIS A 6 3.27 -17.63 -5.36
N GLN A 7 3.12 -18.96 -5.41
CA GLN A 7 4.15 -19.88 -5.95
C GLN A 7 4.45 -19.62 -7.43
N ARG A 8 3.46 -19.16 -8.18
CA ARG A 8 3.63 -18.64 -9.54
C ARG A 8 4.14 -17.19 -9.52
N HIS A 9 5.41 -17.04 -9.86
CA HIS A 9 6.11 -15.76 -9.92
C HIS A 9 7.06 -15.69 -11.12
N GLY A 10 7.62 -14.52 -11.38
CA GLY A 10 8.57 -14.26 -12.44
C GLY A 10 9.79 -15.18 -12.36
N ARG A 11 10.36 -15.50 -13.52
CA ARG A 11 11.47 -16.45 -13.68
C ARG A 11 12.69 -16.11 -12.83
N PHE A 12 12.93 -14.84 -12.53
CA PHE A 12 14.09 -14.40 -11.76
C PHE A 12 13.76 -14.06 -10.31
N ILE A 13 12.58 -14.44 -9.84
CA ILE A 13 12.25 -14.41 -8.42
C ILE A 13 12.57 -15.76 -7.78
N ARG A 14 13.13 -15.70 -6.57
CA ARG A 14 13.22 -16.81 -5.63
C ARG A 14 12.44 -16.45 -4.38
N LEU A 15 11.49 -17.31 -4.01
CA LEU A 15 10.79 -17.22 -2.74
C LEU A 15 11.58 -17.93 -1.63
N SER A 16 11.53 -17.38 -0.42
CA SER A 16 12.14 -17.94 0.78
C SER A 16 11.30 -17.60 2.01
N ASN A 17 11.69 -18.10 3.19
CA ASN A 17 10.96 -17.88 4.45
C ASN A 17 9.47 -18.28 4.35
N GLY A 18 9.20 -19.49 3.89
CA GLY A 18 7.82 -19.98 3.72
C GLY A 18 6.98 -19.17 2.72
N GLY A 19 7.62 -18.52 1.74
CA GLY A 19 6.94 -17.68 0.75
C GLY A 19 6.73 -16.24 1.19
N GLN A 20 7.25 -15.81 2.34
CA GLN A 20 7.10 -14.43 2.83
C GLN A 20 8.15 -13.46 2.29
N THR A 21 9.22 -13.98 1.68
CA THR A 21 10.33 -13.17 1.15
C THR A 21 10.54 -13.48 -0.33
N ALA A 22 10.54 -12.45 -1.17
CA ALA A 22 10.84 -12.55 -2.60
C ALA A 22 12.15 -11.84 -2.91
N THR A 23 13.07 -12.55 -3.60
CA THR A 23 14.38 -12.02 -3.98
C THR A 23 14.55 -12.10 -5.49
N ARG A 24 14.94 -10.99 -6.13
CA ARG A 24 15.37 -10.97 -7.52
C ARG A 24 16.77 -11.55 -7.64
N THR A 25 16.89 -12.68 -8.32
CA THR A 25 18.14 -13.42 -8.48
C THR A 25 19.06 -12.81 -9.54
N ARG A 26 18.52 -12.32 -10.65
CA ARG A 26 19.28 -11.71 -11.75
C ARG A 26 18.41 -10.83 -12.65
N SER A 27 19.05 -10.05 -13.53
CA SER A 27 18.41 -9.16 -14.51
C SER A 27 17.52 -8.08 -13.86
N PHE A 28 16.96 -7.20 -14.69
CA PHE A 28 15.94 -6.22 -14.31
C PHE A 28 14.52 -6.66 -14.70
N ALA A 29 14.39 -7.71 -15.51
CA ALA A 29 13.11 -8.25 -15.99
C ALA A 29 12.67 -9.48 -15.19
N HIS A 30 11.43 -9.91 -15.41
CA HIS A 30 10.84 -11.10 -14.80
C HIS A 30 10.89 -11.10 -13.27
N GLY A 31 10.69 -9.91 -12.68
CA GLY A 31 10.67 -9.64 -11.24
C GLY A 31 9.28 -9.71 -10.59
N LEU A 32 8.26 -10.14 -11.34
CA LEU A 32 6.86 -10.15 -10.88
C LEU A 32 6.62 -11.16 -9.76
N THR A 33 5.87 -10.74 -8.75
CA THR A 33 5.31 -11.59 -7.70
C THR A 33 3.90 -11.14 -7.38
N PHE A 34 3.12 -12.04 -6.77
CA PHE A 34 1.72 -11.79 -6.46
C PHE A 34 1.40 -12.18 -5.01
N SER A 35 0.33 -11.66 -4.43
CA SER A 35 -0.21 -12.25 -3.20
C SER A 35 -0.68 -13.68 -3.48
N ALA A 36 -0.45 -14.59 -2.54
CA ALA A 36 -0.93 -15.98 -2.65
C ALA A 36 -2.47 -16.04 -2.63
N GLU A 37 -3.08 -15.23 -1.76
CA GLU A 37 -4.52 -15.12 -1.59
C GLU A 37 -5.05 -13.81 -2.19
N PRO A 38 -6.33 -13.78 -2.61
CA PRO A 38 -6.96 -12.55 -3.05
C PRO A 38 -7.16 -11.57 -1.88
N LEU A 39 -7.00 -10.29 -2.16
CA LEU A 39 -7.24 -9.18 -1.26
C LEU A 39 -8.73 -8.82 -1.26
N ARG A 40 -9.26 -8.54 -0.07
CA ARG A 40 -10.57 -7.89 0.09
C ARG A 40 -10.45 -6.37 -0.08
N ALA A 41 -11.57 -5.72 -0.40
CA ALA A 41 -11.65 -4.27 -0.35
C ALA A 41 -11.17 -3.75 1.02
N GLY A 42 -10.27 -2.77 1.00
CA GLY A 42 -9.65 -2.20 2.19
C GLY A 42 -8.52 -3.01 2.80
N GLU A 43 -8.26 -4.24 2.33
CA GLU A 43 -7.21 -5.11 2.89
C GLU A 43 -5.82 -4.62 2.46
N LEU A 44 -4.98 -4.29 3.46
CA LEU A 44 -3.62 -3.81 3.23
C LEU A 44 -2.63 -4.96 3.03
N PHE A 45 -2.08 -5.06 1.82
CA PHE A 45 -0.93 -5.90 1.51
C PHE A 45 0.36 -5.09 1.69
N LEU A 46 1.15 -5.41 2.72
CA LEU A 46 2.30 -4.62 3.14
C LEU A 46 3.61 -5.37 2.98
N ILE A 47 4.62 -4.72 2.41
CA ILE A 47 5.97 -5.25 2.22
C ILE A 47 7.03 -4.30 2.75
N GLU A 48 8.19 -4.86 3.09
CA GLU A 48 9.42 -4.16 3.46
C GLU A 48 10.49 -4.42 2.41
N VAL A 49 11.20 -3.39 1.97
CA VAL A 49 12.44 -3.56 1.19
C VAL A 49 13.55 -4.01 2.12
N THR A 50 13.97 -5.27 2.04
CA THR A 50 15.00 -5.82 2.94
C THR A 50 16.40 -5.75 2.34
N GLN A 51 16.52 -5.64 1.02
CA GLN A 51 17.79 -5.51 0.33
C GLN A 51 17.65 -4.64 -0.94
N THR A 52 18.65 -3.80 -1.17
CA THR A 52 18.85 -3.06 -2.43
C THR A 52 20.12 -3.55 -3.14
N GLU A 53 20.22 -3.28 -4.43
CA GLU A 53 21.38 -3.65 -5.28
C GLU A 53 21.92 -2.39 -5.95
N SER A 54 23.20 -2.09 -5.72
CA SER A 54 23.88 -0.97 -6.37
C SER A 54 24.06 -1.22 -7.87
N GLY A 55 24.15 -0.15 -8.65
CA GLY A 55 24.34 -0.23 -10.12
C GLY A 55 23.04 -0.39 -10.92
N TRP A 56 21.88 -0.50 -10.27
CA TRP A 56 20.57 -0.45 -10.92
C TRP A 56 19.87 0.87 -10.66
N SER A 57 19.18 1.38 -11.69
CA SER A 57 18.30 2.54 -11.60
C SER A 57 16.83 2.13 -11.66
N GLY A 58 15.94 3.02 -11.23
CA GLY A 58 14.51 2.78 -11.16
C GLY A 58 14.05 2.17 -9.84
N ASP A 59 12.73 2.16 -9.67
CA ASP A 59 12.07 1.89 -8.39
C ASP A 59 11.12 0.70 -8.46
N LEU A 60 10.89 0.13 -7.28
CA LEU A 60 9.86 -0.87 -7.02
C LEU A 60 8.52 -0.44 -7.63
N ARG A 61 7.79 -1.40 -8.20
CA ARG A 61 6.42 -1.18 -8.67
C ARG A 61 5.47 -2.09 -7.94
N VAL A 62 4.33 -1.55 -7.54
CA VAL A 62 3.32 -2.26 -6.76
C VAL A 62 1.93 -1.92 -7.26
N GLY A 63 0.99 -2.83 -7.06
CA GLY A 63 -0.36 -2.63 -7.54
C GLY A 63 -1.25 -3.82 -7.29
N ILE A 64 -2.30 -3.94 -8.10
CA ILE A 64 -3.30 -5.00 -8.03
C ILE A 64 -3.56 -5.56 -9.44
N THR A 65 -3.88 -6.84 -9.52
CA THR A 65 -4.38 -7.49 -10.74
C THR A 65 -5.63 -8.31 -10.45
N GLN A 66 -6.57 -8.33 -11.38
CA GLN A 66 -7.73 -9.23 -11.35
C GLN A 66 -7.49 -10.55 -12.08
N VAL A 67 -6.26 -10.75 -12.59
CA VAL A 67 -5.87 -11.97 -13.27
C VAL A 67 -5.23 -12.89 -12.25
N ARG A 68 -5.87 -14.03 -11.99
CA ARG A 68 -5.32 -15.05 -11.10
C ARG A 68 -3.92 -15.45 -11.59
N PRO A 69 -2.89 -15.49 -10.74
CA PRO A 69 -1.53 -15.82 -11.15
C PRO A 69 -1.47 -17.13 -11.95
N ASP A 70 -2.20 -18.16 -11.51
CA ASP A 70 -2.27 -19.47 -12.16
C ASP A 70 -2.96 -19.52 -13.51
N ALA A 71 -3.79 -18.51 -13.81
CA ALA A 71 -4.46 -18.42 -15.09
C ALA A 71 -3.55 -17.84 -16.19
N MET A 72 -2.37 -17.29 -15.88
CA MET A 72 -1.47 -16.64 -16.85
C MET A 72 -0.44 -17.63 -17.42
N PRO A 73 -0.63 -18.21 -18.62
CA PRO A 73 0.23 -19.30 -19.13
C PRO A 73 1.71 -18.91 -19.20
N ARG A 74 1.99 -17.64 -19.52
CA ARG A 74 3.32 -17.04 -19.45
C ARG A 74 3.21 -15.69 -18.75
N LEU A 75 3.97 -15.53 -17.67
CA LEU A 75 4.07 -14.25 -16.98
C LEU A 75 4.83 -13.23 -17.85
N PRO A 76 4.38 -11.97 -17.89
CA PRO A 76 5.06 -10.91 -18.62
C PRO A 76 6.46 -10.60 -18.06
N LYS A 77 7.23 -9.80 -18.80
CA LYS A 77 8.58 -9.40 -18.37
C LYS A 77 8.52 -8.33 -17.29
N PHE A 78 7.57 -7.40 -17.41
CA PHE A 78 7.41 -6.27 -16.50
C PHE A 78 5.98 -6.14 -16.02
N ALA A 79 5.75 -5.46 -14.89
CA ALA A 79 4.39 -5.06 -14.55
C ALA A 79 3.87 -3.99 -15.52
N VAL A 80 4.69 -2.96 -15.77
CA VAL A 80 4.35 -1.86 -16.68
C VAL A 80 5.31 -1.86 -17.85
N PRO A 81 4.83 -1.83 -19.11
CA PRO A 81 3.41 -1.83 -19.52
C PRO A 81 2.80 -3.24 -19.60
N ASP A 82 3.62 -4.30 -19.67
CA ASP A 82 3.17 -5.61 -20.14
C ASP A 82 1.98 -6.21 -19.36
N LEU A 83 2.01 -6.22 -18.02
CA LEU A 83 0.92 -6.78 -17.21
C LEU A 83 -0.33 -5.89 -17.26
N SER A 84 -0.15 -4.56 -17.26
CA SER A 84 -1.22 -3.57 -17.33
C SER A 84 -1.93 -3.56 -18.68
N SER A 85 -1.19 -3.49 -19.78
CA SER A 85 -1.76 -3.37 -21.12
C SER A 85 -2.24 -4.70 -21.70
N ARG A 86 -1.58 -5.83 -21.42
CA ARG A 86 -1.89 -7.11 -22.07
C ARG A 86 -3.17 -7.76 -21.57
N PHE A 87 -3.51 -7.54 -20.30
CA PHE A 87 -4.68 -8.15 -19.67
C PHE A 87 -5.77 -7.14 -19.32
N GLY A 88 -5.51 -5.83 -19.43
CA GLY A 88 -6.48 -4.75 -19.21
C GLY A 88 -7.11 -4.71 -17.82
N ARG A 89 -6.52 -5.44 -16.86
CA ARG A 89 -7.08 -5.73 -15.53
C ARG A 89 -6.02 -5.71 -14.44
N SER A 90 -4.97 -4.91 -14.67
CA SER A 90 -3.87 -4.76 -13.73
C SER A 90 -3.47 -3.30 -13.61
N TYR A 91 -3.48 -2.80 -12.39
CA TYR A 91 -3.31 -1.40 -12.01
C TYR A 91 -2.04 -1.34 -11.17
N VAL A 92 -0.94 -0.84 -11.73
CA VAL A 92 0.39 -0.89 -11.11
C VAL A 92 1.07 0.47 -11.19
N ARG A 93 1.59 0.94 -10.05
CA ARG A 93 2.30 2.21 -9.90
C ARG A 93 3.75 1.99 -9.54
N THR A 94 4.62 2.88 -10.04
CA THR A 94 6.01 2.97 -9.57
C THR A 94 6.05 3.77 -8.26
N VAL A 95 6.72 3.27 -7.23
CA VAL A 95 6.70 3.87 -5.89
C VAL A 95 7.43 5.22 -5.85
N GLY A 96 8.67 5.27 -6.34
CA GLY A 96 9.54 6.46 -6.28
C GLY A 96 9.35 7.47 -7.41
N GLY A 97 8.36 7.26 -8.30
CA GLY A 97 8.02 8.23 -9.34
C GLY A 97 7.05 9.28 -8.81
N VAL A 98 7.37 10.56 -9.05
CA VAL A 98 6.35 11.63 -9.12
C VAL A 98 5.21 11.08 -9.97
N ALA A 99 3.98 11.18 -9.47
CA ALA A 99 2.77 10.75 -10.18
C ALA A 99 2.91 11.15 -11.65
N SER A 100 3.10 10.15 -12.52
CA SER A 100 3.38 10.40 -13.91
C SER A 100 2.04 10.68 -14.58
N SER A 101 1.56 11.90 -14.43
CA SER A 101 0.64 12.51 -15.37
C SER A 101 1.37 12.58 -16.71
N ALA A 102 1.15 11.58 -17.57
CA ALA A 102 1.54 11.58 -18.97
C ALA A 102 0.35 11.05 -19.76
N SER A 103 -0.28 11.78 -20.68
CA SER A 103 -0.03 13.13 -21.20
C SER A 103 -1.18 13.51 -22.14
N SER A 104 -1.60 14.77 -22.17
CA SER A 104 -1.91 15.44 -23.45
C SER A 104 -1.53 16.91 -23.34
N SER A 105 -0.47 17.28 -24.05
CA SER A 105 0.00 18.64 -24.23
C SER A 105 -0.96 19.45 -25.09
N SER A 106 -1.47 20.57 -24.58
CA SER A 106 -1.70 21.78 -25.38
C SER A 106 -1.73 23.00 -24.47
N ALA A 107 -0.92 23.99 -24.79
CA ALA A 107 -0.75 25.24 -24.06
C ALA A 107 -1.99 26.16 -24.17
N ALA A 108 -2.40 26.76 -23.04
CA ALA A 108 -3.04 28.09 -23.00
C ALA A 108 -3.10 28.66 -21.55
N SER A 109 -2.47 29.83 -21.40
CA SER A 109 -2.59 30.97 -20.44
C SER A 109 -3.17 30.85 -19.00
N PRO A 110 -2.67 31.69 -18.07
CA PRO A 110 -3.09 31.71 -16.66
C PRO A 110 -4.32 32.62 -16.45
N GLY A 111 -5.35 32.12 -15.77
CA GLY A 111 -6.52 32.91 -15.43
C GLY A 111 -7.44 32.24 -14.41
N ALA A 112 -7.57 32.91 -13.27
CA ALA A 112 -8.67 32.85 -12.30
C ALA A 112 -8.93 31.54 -11.52
N ALA A 113 -8.91 31.70 -10.19
CA ALA A 113 -9.24 30.71 -9.19
C ALA A 113 -10.70 30.24 -9.27
N ALA A 114 -10.91 28.93 -9.07
CA ALA A 114 -12.11 28.38 -8.48
C ALA A 114 -11.72 27.16 -7.64
N ALA A 115 -11.73 27.36 -6.31
CA ALA A 115 -11.64 26.29 -5.34
C ALA A 115 -12.95 25.48 -5.34
N SER A 116 -12.89 24.20 -5.71
CA SER A 116 -13.67 23.10 -5.11
C SER A 116 -13.49 21.80 -5.89
N SER A 117 -12.84 20.82 -5.26
CA SER A 117 -13.35 19.44 -5.16
C SER A 117 -12.36 18.62 -4.34
N SER A 118 -12.81 18.31 -3.12
CA SER A 118 -12.23 17.41 -2.12
C SER A 118 -11.10 16.50 -2.60
N SER A 119 -9.87 16.81 -2.19
CA SER A 119 -8.83 15.78 -2.13
C SER A 119 -9.34 14.67 -1.18
N PRO A 120 -9.48 13.42 -1.66
CA PRO A 120 -9.96 12.33 -0.83
C PRO A 120 -9.04 12.21 0.38
N SER A 121 -9.62 12.34 1.58
CA SER A 121 -8.85 12.31 2.82
C SER A 121 -8.10 10.97 2.93
N PRO A 122 -6.88 10.95 3.49
CA PRO A 122 -6.18 9.70 3.75
C PRO A 122 -7.10 8.77 4.52
N LEU A 123 -7.31 7.56 4.00
CA LEU A 123 -8.22 6.59 4.63
C LEU A 123 -7.55 5.96 5.84
N LEU A 124 -6.21 5.98 5.87
CA LEU A 124 -5.41 5.66 7.03
C LEU A 124 -5.43 6.82 8.02
N ARG A 125 -6.23 6.67 9.09
CA ARG A 125 -6.30 7.65 10.19
C ARG A 125 -5.50 7.17 11.39
N ARG A 126 -4.42 7.87 11.71
CA ARG A 126 -3.57 7.56 12.87
C ARG A 126 -4.13 8.14 14.16
N ARG A 127 -4.07 7.36 15.24
CA ARG A 127 -4.25 7.78 16.64
C ARG A 127 -3.20 7.05 17.49
N GLY A 128 -2.17 7.74 17.97
CA GLY A 128 -1.06 7.10 18.68
C GLY A 128 -0.33 6.08 17.81
N ASN A 129 -0.19 4.85 18.33
CA ASN A 129 0.45 3.72 17.65
C ASN A 129 -0.49 2.92 16.76
N LEU A 130 -1.69 3.43 16.47
CA LEU A 130 -2.70 2.71 15.73
C LEU A 130 -3.15 3.51 14.53
N VAL A 131 -3.37 2.79 13.45
CA VAL A 131 -3.96 3.32 12.22
C VAL A 131 -5.27 2.59 11.99
N GLN A 132 -6.35 3.35 11.94
CA GLN A 132 -7.62 2.87 11.44
C GLN A 132 -7.51 2.74 9.93
N SER A 133 -7.58 1.51 9.44
CA SER A 133 -7.76 1.17 8.02
C SER A 133 -9.20 0.75 7.76
N PRO A 134 -9.64 0.68 6.49
CA PRO A 134 -11.00 0.26 6.17
C PRO A 134 -11.32 -1.18 6.61
N CYS A 135 -10.32 -2.07 6.67
CA CYS A 135 -10.51 -3.47 7.09
C CYS A 135 -10.19 -3.73 8.58
N GLY A 136 -9.87 -2.71 9.37
CA GLY A 136 -9.56 -2.86 10.79
C GLY A 136 -8.37 -2.01 11.27
N LEU A 137 -7.83 -2.36 12.43
CA LEU A 137 -6.71 -1.66 13.05
C LEU A 137 -5.38 -2.22 12.59
N VAL A 138 -4.45 -1.32 12.25
CA VAL A 138 -3.06 -1.64 11.92
C VAL A 138 -2.14 -0.94 12.93
N HIS A 139 -1.19 -1.68 13.49
CA HIS A 139 -0.18 -1.10 14.38
C HIS A 139 0.77 -0.20 13.57
N TYR A 140 0.79 1.10 13.84
CA TYR A 140 1.55 2.11 13.10
C TYR A 140 3.04 1.80 12.99
N PRO A 141 3.73 1.30 14.04
CA PRO A 141 5.12 0.85 13.92
C PRO A 141 5.34 -0.29 12.92
N ASN A 142 4.29 -0.94 12.39
CA ASN A 142 4.38 -1.88 11.26
C ASN A 142 4.34 -1.16 9.90
N LEU A 143 3.88 0.08 9.81
CA LEU A 143 3.82 0.85 8.56
C LEU A 143 5.06 1.69 8.29
N VAL A 144 5.85 2.00 9.32
CA VAL A 144 7.05 2.85 9.21
C VAL A 144 8.35 2.06 9.35
N PRO A 145 9.46 2.47 8.71
CA PRO A 145 10.77 1.85 8.93
C PRO A 145 11.16 1.82 10.42
N ARG A 146 11.80 0.74 10.88
CA ARG A 146 12.24 0.60 12.29
C ARG A 146 13.37 1.57 12.67
N HIS A 147 14.09 2.08 11.68
CA HIS A 147 15.17 3.04 11.86
C HIS A 147 14.94 4.21 10.92
N THR A 148 15.17 5.43 11.39
CA THR A 148 15.05 6.64 10.58
C THR A 148 15.97 6.53 9.37
N LEU A 149 15.40 6.58 8.17
CA LEU A 149 16.16 6.60 6.93
C LEU A 149 16.89 7.94 6.86
N LYS A 150 18.18 7.96 7.22
CA LYS A 150 18.96 9.20 7.37
C LYS A 150 19.19 9.97 6.07
N ARG A 151 18.77 9.44 4.91
CA ARG A 151 18.83 10.03 3.55
C ARG A 151 18.30 9.05 2.50
N GLY A 152 17.14 8.44 2.78
CA GLY A 152 16.60 7.37 1.93
C GLY A 152 15.49 7.86 1.01
N THR A 153 15.47 7.34 -0.22
CA THR A 153 14.32 7.36 -1.12
C THR A 153 13.21 6.39 -0.62
N ASP A 154 12.00 6.51 -1.17
CA ASP A 154 10.81 5.72 -0.80
C ASP A 154 10.93 4.20 -1.00
N THR A 155 12.05 3.73 -1.55
CA THR A 155 12.31 2.35 -1.94
C THR A 155 13.67 1.84 -1.47
N ASP A 156 14.31 2.57 -0.54
CA ASP A 156 15.56 2.12 0.08
C ASP A 156 15.34 1.02 1.12
N LYS A 157 16.44 0.37 1.54
CA LYS A 157 16.41 -0.68 2.55
C LYS A 157 15.73 -0.17 3.83
N GLY A 158 14.70 -0.90 4.27
CA GLY A 158 13.86 -0.59 5.42
C GLY A 158 12.57 0.15 5.07
N ALA A 159 12.44 0.67 3.84
CA ALA A 159 11.21 1.28 3.36
C ALA A 159 10.05 0.27 3.38
N ARG A 160 8.87 0.77 3.70
CA ARG A 160 7.64 -0.03 3.80
C ARG A 160 6.61 0.48 2.84
N ILE A 161 6.15 -0.42 1.98
CA ILE A 161 5.27 -0.11 0.87
C ILE A 161 4.06 -1.02 0.98
N GLY A 162 2.86 -0.42 1.00
CA GLY A 162 1.61 -1.13 1.06
C GLY A 162 0.70 -0.79 -0.10
N VAL A 163 -0.12 -1.75 -0.52
CA VAL A 163 -1.19 -1.53 -1.50
C VAL A 163 -2.51 -2.05 -0.96
N TYR A 164 -3.57 -1.33 -1.25
CA TYR A 164 -4.96 -1.75 -1.00
C TYR A 164 -5.86 -1.05 -2.00
N PHE A 165 -7.12 -1.48 -2.11
CA PHE A 165 -8.11 -0.82 -2.95
C PHE A 165 -9.38 -0.53 -2.19
N MET A 166 -10.10 0.52 -2.60
CA MET A 166 -11.33 0.96 -1.94
C MET A 166 -12.41 1.30 -2.95
N PRO A 167 -13.67 0.84 -2.74
CA PRO A 167 -14.81 1.23 -3.54
C PRO A 167 -14.98 2.75 -3.55
N GLU A 168 -15.28 3.32 -4.72
CA GLU A 168 -15.71 4.70 -4.80
C GLU A 168 -17.10 4.86 -4.20
N GLN A 169 -17.30 5.90 -3.40
CA GLN A 169 -18.64 6.32 -3.00
C GLN A 169 -19.24 7.11 -4.17
N GLY A 170 -19.95 6.42 -5.07
CA GLY A 170 -20.61 7.06 -6.21
C GLY A 170 -21.53 8.18 -5.74
N GLN A 171 -21.22 9.42 -6.12
CA GLN A 171 -22.11 10.57 -5.97
C GLN A 171 -22.55 11.00 -7.37
N GLY A 172 -23.69 10.48 -7.83
CA GLY A 172 -24.29 10.88 -9.10
C GLY A 172 -25.29 9.86 -9.64
N ARG A 173 -26.26 10.32 -10.43
CA ARG A 173 -27.23 9.46 -11.13
C ARG A 173 -26.61 8.67 -12.30
N ASP A 174 -25.41 9.06 -12.73
CA ASP A 174 -24.64 8.46 -13.83
C ASP A 174 -23.34 7.76 -13.39
N ALA A 175 -23.15 7.54 -12.08
CA ALA A 175 -21.96 6.85 -11.58
C ALA A 175 -21.99 5.38 -12.02
N GLU A 176 -20.96 4.92 -12.73
CA GLU A 176 -20.76 3.49 -12.98
C GLU A 176 -20.73 2.77 -11.61
N PRO A 177 -21.69 1.87 -11.36
CA PRO A 177 -21.74 1.17 -10.08
C PRO A 177 -20.52 0.27 -9.96
N ASP A 178 -20.03 0.13 -8.73
CA ASP A 178 -19.03 -0.88 -8.35
C ASP A 178 -17.60 -0.68 -8.90
N LEU A 179 -17.19 0.59 -8.99
CA LEU A 179 -15.79 0.98 -9.19
C LEU A 179 -15.02 1.10 -7.86
N ALA A 180 -13.72 0.83 -7.90
CA ALA A 180 -12.77 1.04 -6.82
C ALA A 180 -11.51 1.74 -7.33
N ARG A 181 -10.76 2.33 -6.40
CA ARG A 181 -9.45 2.91 -6.66
C ARG A 181 -8.35 2.21 -5.88
N LEU A 182 -7.17 2.14 -6.49
CA LEU A 182 -5.94 1.67 -5.87
C LEU A 182 -5.40 2.76 -4.95
N HIS A 183 -4.95 2.39 -3.76
CA HIS A 183 -4.22 3.26 -2.84
C HIS A 183 -2.82 2.70 -2.59
N LEU A 184 -1.84 3.59 -2.51
CA LEU A 184 -0.47 3.27 -2.15
C LEU A 184 -0.15 3.83 -0.77
N VAL A 185 0.49 3.02 0.07
CA VAL A 185 1.01 3.44 1.38
C VAL A 185 2.53 3.41 1.32
N VAL A 186 3.18 4.52 1.65
CA VAL A 186 4.65 4.60 1.70
C VAL A 186 5.05 5.10 3.09
N ASN A 187 5.78 4.27 3.83
CA ASN A 187 6.33 4.61 5.15
C ASN A 187 5.29 5.23 6.10
N GLY A 188 4.10 4.62 6.17
CA GLY A 188 2.99 5.07 7.03
C GLY A 188 2.13 6.20 6.48
N VAL A 189 2.46 6.73 5.30
CA VAL A 189 1.69 7.77 4.61
C VAL A 189 0.85 7.13 3.51
N ASP A 190 -0.46 7.34 3.56
CA ASP A 190 -1.38 7.01 2.46
C ASP A 190 -1.24 8.09 1.38
N MET A 191 -0.81 7.68 0.18
CA MET A 191 -0.57 8.56 -0.95
C MET A 191 -1.86 8.94 -1.69
N GLY A 192 -3.01 8.46 -1.21
CA GLY A 192 -4.32 8.69 -1.82
C GLY A 192 -4.64 7.70 -2.94
N PRO A 193 -5.85 7.83 -3.50
CA PRO A 193 -6.29 6.99 -4.59
C PRO A 193 -5.60 7.35 -5.91
N ASP A 194 -5.35 6.34 -6.73
CA ASP A 194 -4.86 6.50 -8.10
C ASP A 194 -5.91 7.17 -9.01
N GLU A 195 -5.47 7.72 -10.15
CA GLU A 195 -6.36 8.47 -11.04
C GLU A 195 -7.40 7.57 -11.74
N GLN A 196 -7.02 6.33 -12.07
CA GLN A 196 -7.85 5.42 -12.85
C GLN A 196 -8.64 4.47 -11.94
N PRO A 197 -9.99 4.58 -11.87
CA PRO A 197 -10.82 3.60 -11.18
C PRO A 197 -10.94 2.30 -11.98
N PHE A 198 -11.38 1.24 -11.31
CA PHE A 198 -11.60 -0.07 -11.91
C PHE A 198 -12.76 -0.84 -11.32
N PRO A 199 -13.46 -1.70 -12.10
CA PRO A 199 -14.48 -2.60 -11.58
C PRO A 199 -13.87 -3.49 -10.51
N TYR A 200 -14.53 -3.68 -9.35
CA TYR A 200 -13.95 -4.49 -8.26
C TYR A 200 -14.79 -5.67 -7.79
N LYS A 201 -16.07 -5.77 -8.20
CA LYS A 201 -16.94 -6.87 -7.77
C LYS A 201 -16.94 -8.07 -8.70
N ASP A 202 -16.45 -7.91 -9.92
CA ASP A 202 -16.54 -8.95 -10.95
C ASP A 202 -15.50 -10.06 -10.76
N ARG A 203 -14.41 -9.80 -10.03
CA ARG A 203 -13.27 -10.73 -9.88
C ARG A 203 -12.55 -10.60 -8.54
N ASP A 204 -11.79 -11.64 -8.23
CA ASP A 204 -10.78 -11.62 -7.18
C ASP A 204 -9.62 -10.66 -7.53
N HIS A 205 -9.07 -10.00 -6.51
CA HIS A 205 -7.99 -9.02 -6.66
C HIS A 205 -6.72 -9.56 -5.99
N PHE A 206 -5.59 -9.59 -6.69
CA PHE A 206 -4.31 -10.04 -6.16
C PHE A 206 -3.33 -8.87 -6.09
N ALA A 207 -2.56 -8.77 -5.00
CA ALA A 207 -1.46 -7.81 -4.94
C ALA A 207 -0.43 -8.16 -6.03
N VAL A 208 0.18 -7.14 -6.62
CA VAL A 208 1.30 -7.27 -7.56
C VAL A 208 2.50 -6.54 -6.98
N VAL A 209 3.66 -7.19 -7.00
CA VAL A 209 4.95 -6.56 -6.70
C VAL A 209 5.94 -6.94 -7.79
N ASP A 210 6.42 -5.94 -8.55
CA ASP A 210 7.49 -6.08 -9.52
C ASP A 210 8.81 -5.67 -8.85
N VAL A 211 9.60 -6.66 -8.41
CA VAL A 211 10.90 -6.44 -7.77
C VAL A 211 11.88 -5.92 -8.82
N TYR A 212 11.86 -4.60 -9.00
CA TYR A 212 12.49 -3.89 -10.11
C TYR A 212 13.54 -2.87 -9.64
N GLY A 213 14.42 -2.48 -10.57
CA GLY A 213 15.38 -1.41 -10.38
C GLY A 213 16.35 -1.71 -9.24
N LYS A 214 16.51 -0.75 -8.31
CA LYS A 214 17.41 -0.86 -7.16
C LYS A 214 16.93 -1.83 -6.09
N THR A 215 15.66 -2.25 -6.11
CA THR A 215 15.13 -3.20 -5.12
C THR A 215 15.56 -4.62 -5.45
N LYS A 216 16.24 -5.27 -4.50
CA LYS A 216 16.74 -6.65 -4.64
C LYS A 216 15.84 -7.68 -3.97
N GLN A 217 15.33 -7.33 -2.79
CA GLN A 217 14.54 -8.23 -1.97
C GLN A 217 13.45 -7.46 -1.23
N VAL A 218 12.28 -8.08 -1.16
CA VAL A 218 11.14 -7.62 -0.39
C VAL A 218 10.63 -8.73 0.53
N ARG A 219 10.06 -8.35 1.67
CA ARG A 219 9.45 -9.27 2.64
C ARG A 219 8.08 -8.76 3.06
N ILE A 220 7.09 -9.65 3.11
CA ILE A 220 5.75 -9.32 3.63
C ILE A 220 5.83 -8.96 5.11
N ILE A 221 5.11 -7.91 5.49
CA ILE A 221 4.81 -7.56 6.88
C ILE A 221 3.35 -7.96 7.12
N PRO A 222 3.08 -9.00 7.93
CA PRO A 222 1.71 -9.41 8.22
C PRO A 222 0.92 -8.28 8.90
N THR A 223 -0.15 -7.83 8.25
CA THR A 223 -1.08 -6.79 8.76
C THR A 223 -2.26 -7.41 9.50
N CYS A 224 -2.77 -8.55 9.03
CA CYS A 224 -3.99 -9.18 9.57
C CYS A 224 -3.77 -10.14 10.76
N GLN A 225 -2.54 -10.35 11.24
CA GLN A 225 -2.21 -11.44 12.17
C GLN A 225 -1.77 -11.02 13.57
N ARG A 226 -1.66 -9.72 13.85
CA ARG A 226 -1.38 -9.26 15.21
C ARG A 226 -2.47 -8.30 15.60
N LEU A 227 -3.35 -8.76 16.50
CA LEU A 227 -4.06 -7.83 17.36
C LEU A 227 -3.03 -6.83 17.88
N PRO A 228 -3.29 -5.53 17.79
CA PRO A 228 -2.44 -4.56 18.44
C PRO A 228 -2.27 -4.93 19.92
N PRO A 229 -1.14 -4.56 20.54
CA PRO A 229 -0.95 -4.72 21.98
C PRO A 229 -2.19 -4.28 22.77
N LEU A 230 -2.51 -4.97 23.87
CA LEU A 230 -3.66 -4.61 24.71
C LEU A 230 -3.61 -3.14 25.12
N THR A 231 -2.42 -2.61 25.42
CA THR A 231 -2.19 -1.19 25.74
C THR A 231 -2.73 -0.27 24.65
N ASP A 232 -2.48 -0.60 23.39
CA ASP A 232 -2.93 0.16 22.23
C ASP A 232 -4.46 0.09 22.06
N LEU A 233 -5.04 -1.09 22.26
CA LEU A 233 -6.51 -1.27 22.24
C LEU A 233 -7.20 -0.52 23.38
N CYS A 234 -6.65 -0.56 24.58
CA CYS A 234 -7.14 0.21 25.73
C CYS A 234 -7.04 1.71 25.47
N LEU A 235 -5.92 2.17 24.89
CA LEU A 235 -5.73 3.57 24.50
C LEU A 235 -6.82 4.03 23.51
N LEU A 236 -7.14 3.22 22.49
CA LEU A 236 -8.24 3.54 21.58
C LEU A 236 -9.61 3.60 22.26
N ALA A 237 -9.88 2.68 23.19
CA ALA A 237 -11.14 2.68 23.92
C ALA A 237 -11.29 3.99 24.71
N ILE A 238 -10.24 4.43 25.39
CA ILE A 238 -10.23 5.70 26.13
C ILE A 238 -10.43 6.88 25.17
N LEU A 239 -9.69 6.97 24.07
CA LEU A 239 -9.79 8.04 23.07
C LEU A 239 -11.11 8.05 22.27
N ARG A 240 -11.93 7.00 22.37
CA ARG A 240 -13.29 6.97 21.82
C ARG A 240 -14.33 7.49 22.80
N MET A 241 -14.08 7.34 24.10
CA MET A 241 -15.02 7.68 25.16
C MET A 241 -14.79 9.08 25.73
N TYR A 242 -13.56 9.60 25.63
CA TYR A 242 -13.15 10.85 26.26
C TYR A 242 -12.37 11.74 25.28
N SER A 243 -12.67 13.03 25.31
CA SER A 243 -11.86 14.08 24.69
C SER A 243 -10.56 14.31 25.47
N ASN A 244 -9.57 14.97 24.85
CA ASN A 244 -8.29 15.26 25.50
C ASN A 244 -8.47 16.07 26.80
N ASP A 245 -9.43 16.99 26.86
CA ASP A 245 -9.72 17.79 28.06
C ASP A 245 -10.32 16.95 29.19
N GLU A 246 -11.16 15.95 28.84
CA GLU A 246 -11.74 15.02 29.81
C GLU A 246 -10.70 14.03 30.34
N ILE A 247 -9.76 13.60 29.50
CA ILE A 247 -8.66 12.70 29.90
C ILE A 247 -7.81 13.33 31.01
N CYS A 248 -7.56 14.65 30.94
CA CYS A 248 -6.82 15.37 31.98
C CYS A 248 -7.50 15.28 33.36
N ARG A 249 -8.83 15.13 33.39
CA ARG A 249 -9.64 15.04 34.61
C ARG A 249 -9.82 13.62 35.15
N LEU A 250 -9.42 12.59 34.40
CA LEU A 250 -9.51 11.21 34.87
C LEU A 250 -8.56 10.96 36.05
N PRO A 251 -8.92 10.09 37.01
CA PRO A 251 -8.07 9.72 38.15
C PRO A 251 -6.96 8.72 37.72
N LEU A 252 -6.24 9.06 36.64
CA LEU A 252 -5.14 8.27 36.09
C LEU A 252 -3.78 8.88 36.48
N PRO A 253 -2.71 8.07 36.60
CA PRO A 253 -1.35 8.59 36.76
C PRO A 253 -0.96 9.54 35.61
N GLU A 254 -0.24 10.63 35.92
CA GLU A 254 0.18 11.64 34.92
C GLU A 254 0.98 11.05 33.76
N ARG A 255 1.81 10.03 34.01
CA ARG A 255 2.53 9.32 32.94
C ARG A 255 1.59 8.67 31.92
N ILE A 256 0.45 8.16 32.35
CA ILE A 256 -0.56 7.54 31.48
C ILE A 256 -1.32 8.63 30.74
N LYS A 257 -1.70 9.73 31.40
CA LYS A 257 -2.34 10.87 30.73
C LYS A 257 -1.45 11.44 29.62
N LEU A 258 -0.17 11.68 29.91
CA LEU A 258 0.83 12.12 28.93
C LEU A 258 0.98 11.12 27.78
N TYR A 259 0.99 9.82 28.07
CA TYR A 259 1.05 8.79 27.03
C TYR A 259 -0.19 8.81 26.13
N ILE A 260 -1.37 9.06 26.70
CA ILE A 260 -2.64 9.11 25.95
C ILE A 260 -2.71 10.37 25.07
N THR A 261 -2.27 11.53 25.59
CA THR A 261 -2.42 12.83 24.91
C THR A 261 -1.28 13.19 23.96
N ALA A 262 -0.11 12.55 24.08
CA ALA A 262 1.06 12.81 23.23
C ALA A 262 1.11 11.98 21.92
N GLY A 263 0.18 11.05 21.71
CA GLY A 263 0.14 10.14 20.55
C GLY A 263 -0.86 10.51 19.48
#